data_AF-A0A090YK83-F1
#
_entry.id   AF-A0A090YK83-F1
#
_cell.length_a   1.000
_cell.length_b   1.000
_cell.length_c   1.000
_cell.angle_alpha   90.00
_cell.angle_beta   90.00
_cell.angle_gamma   90.00
#
_symmetry.space_group_name_H-M   'P 1'
#
loop_
_entity.id
_entity.type
_entity.pdbx_description
1 polymer ?
#
loop_
_entity_poly.entity_id
_entity_poly.type
_entity_poly.pdbx_seq_one_letter_code
_entity_poly.pdbx_strand_id
1 'polypeptide(L)'
;MKIEHVNLVFQDELIPLESVNKLIIHHTAEDGWDVYKTHEFHQKVRGWSGIGYNYFIEEDGTVCEGRGLHVGAHAKGHNSDTIGICMTGNFDKYDPTSAQMNSLYSLCKVFMRQFSISKENILGHRELEGVTKTCPGNRFCMVELRKALS
;
A
#
# COMPACT_ATOMS: atom_id res chain seq x y z
N MET A 1 -14.39 -8.65 1.54
CA MET A 1 -13.15 -9.12 2.20
C MET A 1 -13.09 -8.56 3.61
N LYS A 2 -12.38 -9.19 4.54
CA LYS A 2 -12.14 -8.67 5.90
C LYS A 2 -10.93 -7.75 5.86
N ILE A 3 -11.03 -6.60 6.51
CA ILE A 3 -9.88 -5.73 6.84
C ILE A 3 -9.74 -5.78 8.36
N GLU A 4 -8.54 -6.05 8.84
CA GLU A 4 -8.26 -6.12 10.27
C GLU A 4 -7.91 -4.73 10.79
N HIS A 5 -8.69 -4.27 11.77
CA HIS A 5 -8.34 -3.09 12.54
C HIS A 5 -7.30 -3.49 13.57
N VAL A 6 -6.07 -3.11 13.31
CA VAL A 6 -4.93 -3.32 14.20
C VAL A 6 -4.80 -2.14 15.16
N ASN A 7 -4.38 -2.41 16.40
CA ASN A 7 -4.27 -1.38 17.45
C ASN A 7 -3.01 -0.52 17.26
N LEU A 8 -2.99 0.30 16.20
CA LEU A 8 -1.90 1.24 15.92
C LEU A 8 -2.15 2.57 16.63
N VAL A 9 -1.14 3.06 17.36
CA VAL A 9 -1.17 4.38 18.01
C VAL A 9 -0.38 5.36 17.16
N PHE A 10 -1.07 6.29 16.53
CA PHE A 10 -0.50 7.38 15.74
C PHE A 10 -0.09 8.57 16.62
N GLN A 11 1.05 9.21 16.34
CA GLN A 11 1.57 10.34 17.15
C GLN A 11 0.81 11.64 16.91
N ASP A 12 0.32 11.82 15.68
CA ASP A 12 -0.46 12.96 15.22
C ASP A 12 -1.87 12.52 14.81
N GLU A 13 -2.83 13.44 14.90
CA GLU A 13 -4.17 13.26 14.33
C GLU A 13 -4.09 13.03 12.81
N LEU A 14 -4.82 12.04 12.32
CA LEU A 14 -4.85 11.72 10.90
C LEU A 14 -5.90 12.58 10.18
N ILE A 15 -5.50 13.17 9.06
CA ILE A 15 -6.37 14.01 8.23
C ILE A 15 -7.12 13.13 7.22
N PRO A 16 -8.46 13.15 7.15
CA PRO A 16 -9.22 12.36 6.16
C PRO A 16 -8.86 12.73 4.72
N LEU A 17 -8.93 11.76 3.81
CA LEU A 17 -8.84 12.02 2.37
C LEU A 17 -10.12 12.69 1.89
N GLU A 18 -10.00 13.81 1.17
CA GLU A 18 -11.14 14.45 0.50
C GLU A 18 -11.55 13.72 -0.79
N SER A 19 -10.60 13.07 -1.45
CA SER A 19 -10.81 12.30 -2.67
C SER A 19 -9.78 11.20 -2.82
N VAL A 20 -10.08 10.18 -3.63
CA VAL A 20 -9.14 9.12 -3.98
C VAL A 20 -9.18 8.89 -5.48
N ASN A 21 -8.09 9.24 -6.15
CA ASN A 21 -7.98 9.18 -7.60
C ASN A 21 -7.14 7.99 -8.08
N LYS A 22 -6.22 7.50 -7.24
CA LYS A 22 -5.27 6.44 -7.59
C LYS A 22 -5.01 5.51 -6.41
N LEU A 23 -4.67 4.26 -6.71
CA LEU A 23 -4.07 3.34 -5.75
C LEU A 23 -2.59 3.17 -6.08
N ILE A 24 -1.73 3.31 -5.08
CA ILE A 24 -0.28 3.16 -5.25
C ILE A 24 0.18 1.89 -4.55
N ILE A 25 0.78 0.97 -5.30
CA ILE A 25 1.24 -0.33 -4.82
C ILE A 25 2.69 -0.24 -4.38
N HIS A 26 2.95 -0.75 -3.17
CA HIS A 26 4.26 -0.77 -2.54
C HIS A 26 4.65 -2.17 -2.06
N HIS A 27 5.94 -2.35 -1.82
CA HIS A 27 6.46 -3.42 -0.97
C HIS A 27 7.21 -2.81 0.22
N THR A 28 7.51 -3.58 1.26
CA THR A 28 8.38 -3.11 2.36
C THR A 28 9.85 -3.04 1.94
N ALA A 29 10.25 -3.82 0.91
CA ALA A 29 11.65 -4.10 0.55
C ALA A 29 12.44 -4.83 1.64
N GLU A 30 11.76 -5.31 2.68
CA GLU A 30 12.33 -5.89 3.88
C GLU A 30 11.65 -7.22 4.20
N ASP A 31 12.46 -8.22 4.51
CA ASP A 31 11.98 -9.58 4.82
C ASP A 31 11.50 -9.63 6.29
N GLY A 32 10.33 -10.26 6.53
CA GLY A 32 9.78 -10.45 7.87
C GLY A 32 9.34 -9.17 8.59
N TRP A 33 9.01 -8.11 7.86
CA TRP A 33 8.39 -6.91 8.43
C TRP A 33 6.87 -7.02 8.39
N ASP A 34 6.22 -6.99 9.54
CA ASP A 34 4.77 -6.90 9.63
C ASP A 34 4.30 -5.43 9.71
N VAL A 35 2.99 -5.23 9.82
CA VAL A 35 2.38 -3.90 10.00
C VAL A 35 2.94 -3.17 11.23
N TYR A 36 3.20 -3.88 12.34
CA TYR A 36 3.64 -3.29 13.61
C TYR A 36 5.09 -2.81 13.55
N LYS A 37 5.99 -3.64 13.01
CA LYS A 37 7.40 -3.28 12.80
C LYS A 37 7.54 -2.14 11.79
N THR A 38 6.73 -2.16 10.74
CA THR A 38 6.68 -1.05 9.76
C THR A 38 6.19 0.24 10.43
N HIS A 39 5.15 0.17 11.27
CA HIS A 39 4.64 1.30 12.04
C HIS A 39 5.70 1.89 12.98
N GLU A 40 6.35 1.03 13.77
CA GLU A 40 7.40 1.42 14.70
C GLU A 40 8.59 2.07 13.97
N PHE A 41 9.04 1.50 12.87
CA PHE A 41 10.14 2.05 12.07
C PHE A 41 9.79 3.44 11.53
N HIS A 42 8.58 3.62 10.99
CA HIS A 42 8.17 4.94 10.50
C HIS A 42 8.06 5.99 11.62
N GLN A 43 7.68 5.61 12.84
CA GLN A 43 7.74 6.53 13.98
C GLN A 43 9.18 6.82 14.41
N LYS A 44 9.90 5.78 14.80
CA LYS A 44 11.18 5.93 15.51
C LYS A 44 12.32 6.36 14.60
N VAL A 45 12.26 6.00 13.32
CA VAL A 45 13.36 6.25 12.36
C VAL A 45 13.00 7.30 11.32
N ARG A 46 11.76 7.32 10.81
CA ARG A 46 11.32 8.32 9.83
C ARG A 46 10.72 9.58 10.45
N GLY A 47 10.37 9.55 11.74
CA GLY A 47 9.73 10.67 12.43
C GLY A 47 8.33 10.97 11.94
N TRP A 48 7.63 9.97 11.38
CA TRP A 48 6.24 10.10 10.96
C TRP A 48 5.29 9.73 12.10
N SER A 49 4.04 10.16 12.02
CA SER A 49 3.00 9.77 12.99
C SER A 49 2.84 8.25 13.17
N GLY A 50 3.20 7.44 12.16
CA GLY A 50 2.98 6.00 12.15
C GLY A 50 3.30 5.40 10.79
N ILE A 51 2.84 4.18 10.55
CA ILE A 51 2.88 3.54 9.24
C ILE A 51 2.38 4.51 8.17
N GLY A 52 3.07 4.60 7.03
CA GLY A 52 2.79 5.60 5.99
C GLY A 52 1.75 5.12 4.98
N TYR A 53 1.51 3.81 4.95
CA TYR A 53 0.57 3.17 4.06
C TYR A 53 -0.84 3.20 4.63
N ASN A 54 -1.82 3.28 3.74
CA ASN A 54 -3.23 3.26 4.08
C ASN A 54 -3.67 1.84 4.45
N TYR A 55 -3.20 0.86 3.68
CA TYR A 55 -3.45 -0.56 3.92
C TYR A 55 -2.16 -1.36 3.78
N PHE A 56 -2.04 -2.40 4.59
CA PHE A 56 -0.89 -3.29 4.63
C PHE A 56 -1.35 -4.74 4.45
N ILE A 57 -0.64 -5.51 3.62
CA ILE A 57 -0.96 -6.91 3.34
C ILE A 57 0.21 -7.77 3.84
N GLU A 58 -0.08 -8.56 4.86
CA GLU A 58 0.84 -9.52 5.46
C GLU A 58 1.17 -10.67 4.49
N GLU A 59 2.20 -11.45 4.79
CA GLU A 59 2.69 -12.51 3.90
C GLU A 59 1.64 -13.61 3.65
N ASP A 60 0.78 -13.86 4.64
CA ASP A 60 -0.35 -14.79 4.58
C ASP A 60 -1.59 -14.21 3.87
N GLY A 61 -1.51 -12.97 3.38
CA GLY A 61 -2.61 -12.27 2.73
C GLY A 61 -3.56 -11.53 3.69
N THR A 62 -3.33 -11.55 5.00
CA THR A 62 -4.11 -10.73 5.95
C THR A 62 -3.98 -9.26 5.58
N VAL A 63 -5.11 -8.55 5.49
CA VAL A 63 -5.14 -7.12 5.18
C VAL A 63 -5.38 -6.33 6.46
N CYS A 64 -4.37 -5.58 6.88
CA CYS A 64 -4.39 -4.70 8.04
C CYS A 64 -4.69 -3.26 7.61
N GLU A 65 -5.54 -2.58 8.35
CA GLU A 65 -5.74 -1.13 8.20
C GLU A 65 -4.55 -0.39 8.82
N GLY A 66 -3.86 0.41 8.00
CA GLY A 66 -2.84 1.35 8.46
C GLY A 66 -3.49 2.71 8.71
N ARG A 67 -3.24 3.68 7.82
CA ARG A 67 -3.92 4.99 7.86
C ARG A 67 -5.38 4.96 7.39
N GLY A 68 -5.85 3.86 6.79
CA GLY A 68 -7.23 3.75 6.29
C GLY A 68 -7.53 4.81 5.23
N LEU A 69 -8.67 5.50 5.36
CA LEU A 69 -9.09 6.57 4.43
C LEU A 69 -8.55 7.97 4.80
N HIS A 70 -7.34 8.04 5.36
CA HIS A 70 -6.66 9.29 5.72
C HIS A 70 -5.43 9.56 4.83
N VAL A 71 -4.95 10.80 4.82
CA VAL A 71 -3.75 11.22 4.09
C VAL A 71 -2.56 10.34 4.45
N GLY A 72 -1.96 9.75 3.42
CA GLY A 72 -0.84 8.83 3.55
C GLY A 72 0.50 9.52 3.84
N ALA A 73 1.54 8.70 4.00
CA ALA A 73 2.95 9.13 3.98
C ALA A 73 3.78 8.14 3.14
N HIS A 74 3.30 7.79 1.94
CA HIS A 74 3.87 6.70 1.13
C HIS A 74 4.47 7.17 -0.20
N ALA A 75 4.00 8.29 -0.78
CA ALA A 75 4.49 8.83 -2.05
C ALA A 75 4.48 10.36 -2.01
N LYS A 76 5.68 10.97 -1.95
CA LYS A 76 5.83 12.43 -1.87
C LYS A 76 5.13 13.09 -3.06
N GLY A 77 4.28 14.07 -2.79
CA GLY A 77 3.49 14.78 -3.81
C GLY A 77 2.16 14.12 -4.20
N HIS A 78 1.88 12.92 -3.69
CA HIS A 78 0.68 12.14 -4.06
C HIS A 78 -0.14 11.66 -2.84
N ASN A 79 0.25 12.02 -1.62
CA ASN A 79 -0.37 11.47 -0.40
C ASN A 79 -1.82 11.94 -0.14
N SER A 80 -2.24 13.07 -0.71
CA SER A 80 -3.52 13.73 -0.39
C SER A 80 -4.69 13.25 -1.25
N ASP A 81 -4.43 12.50 -2.32
CA ASP A 81 -5.47 12.02 -3.25
C ASP A 81 -5.25 10.56 -3.68
N THR A 82 -4.42 9.81 -2.95
CA THR A 82 -4.15 8.40 -3.25
C THR A 82 -4.16 7.53 -1.99
N ILE A 83 -4.45 6.25 -2.21
CA ILE A 83 -4.33 5.20 -1.19
C ILE A 83 -3.06 4.39 -1.47
N GLY A 84 -2.17 4.31 -0.50
CA GLY A 84 -1.00 3.43 -0.53
C GLY A 84 -1.33 2.04 0.02
N ILE A 85 -1.17 1.01 -0.82
CA ILE A 85 -1.30 -0.40 -0.42
C ILE A 85 0.11 -1.01 -0.42
N CYS A 86 0.59 -1.44 0.73
CA CYS A 86 1.90 -2.09 0.85
C CYS A 86 1.72 -3.58 1.12
N MET A 87 2.50 -4.43 0.45
CA MET A 87 2.64 -5.83 0.83
C MET A 87 4.00 -6.04 1.50
N THR A 88 4.04 -6.87 2.54
CA THR A 88 5.32 -7.25 3.13
C THR A 88 6.18 -8.09 2.18
N GLY A 89 7.47 -7.81 2.16
CA GLY A 89 8.47 -8.56 1.42
C GLY A 89 9.34 -7.71 0.50
N ASN A 90 10.38 -8.35 -0.04
CA ASN A 90 11.32 -7.79 -0.98
C ASN A 90 11.12 -8.40 -2.37
N PHE A 91 10.18 -7.83 -3.13
CA PHE A 91 9.91 -8.28 -4.49
C PHE A 91 10.91 -7.82 -5.55
N ASP A 92 12.06 -7.25 -5.16
CA ASP A 92 13.22 -7.24 -6.05
C ASP A 92 13.89 -8.63 -6.10
N LYS A 93 13.71 -9.46 -5.05
CA LYS A 93 14.37 -10.77 -4.91
C LYS A 93 13.44 -11.94 -5.26
N TYR A 94 12.19 -11.90 -4.81
CA TYR A 94 11.22 -13.00 -4.98
C TYR A 94 9.83 -12.48 -5.38
N ASP A 95 8.93 -13.39 -5.74
CA ASP A 95 7.56 -13.03 -6.13
C ASP A 95 6.67 -12.95 -4.88
N PRO A 96 5.62 -12.10 -4.84
CA PRO A 96 4.64 -12.11 -3.77
C PRO A 96 3.93 -13.46 -3.64
N THR A 97 3.43 -13.79 -2.46
CA THR A 97 2.64 -15.00 -2.28
C THR A 97 1.31 -14.93 -3.02
N SER A 98 0.74 -16.08 -3.38
CA SER A 98 -0.61 -16.12 -3.97
C SER A 98 -1.66 -15.52 -3.04
N ALA A 99 -1.49 -15.64 -1.73
CA ALA A 99 -2.40 -15.06 -0.74
C ALA A 99 -2.33 -13.52 -0.76
N GLN A 100 -1.13 -12.95 -0.80
CA GLN A 100 -0.93 -11.51 -0.97
C GLN A 100 -1.58 -11.01 -2.26
N MET A 101 -1.36 -11.69 -3.39
CA MET A 101 -1.92 -11.30 -4.68
C MET A 101 -3.47 -11.35 -4.66
N ASN A 102 -4.06 -12.40 -4.09
CA ASN A 102 -5.52 -12.53 -3.96
C ASN A 102 -6.13 -11.40 -3.12
N SER A 103 -5.48 -11.05 -2.01
CA SER A 103 -5.91 -9.92 -1.16
C SER A 103 -5.73 -8.59 -1.86
N LEU A 104 -4.62 -8.39 -2.57
CA LEU A 104 -4.39 -7.18 -3.36
C LEU A 104 -5.44 -7.00 -4.45
N TYR A 105 -5.76 -8.05 -5.21
CA TYR A 105 -6.81 -8.00 -6.22
C TYR A 105 -8.17 -7.63 -5.63
N SER A 106 -8.52 -8.27 -4.51
CA SER A 106 -9.78 -8.02 -3.82
C SER A 106 -9.87 -6.58 -3.32
N LEU A 107 -8.80 -6.08 -2.70
CA LEU A 107 -8.73 -4.73 -2.14
C LEU A 107 -8.76 -3.66 -3.24
N CYS A 108 -8.00 -3.85 -4.32
CA CYS A 108 -8.04 -2.97 -5.48
C CYS A 108 -9.46 -2.91 -6.08
N LYS A 109 -10.13 -4.05 -6.28
CA LYS A 109 -11.51 -4.07 -6.82
C LYS A 109 -12.51 -3.35 -5.90
N VAL A 110 -12.34 -3.46 -4.58
CA VAL A 110 -13.17 -2.72 -3.60
C VAL A 110 -13.00 -1.22 -3.81
N PHE A 111 -11.77 -0.71 -3.80
CA PHE A 111 -11.54 0.74 -3.94
C PHE A 111 -11.81 1.27 -5.34
N MET A 112 -11.55 0.48 -6.39
CA MET A 112 -11.98 0.82 -7.76
C MET A 112 -13.49 1.04 -7.83
N ARG A 113 -14.29 0.16 -7.22
CA ARG A 113 -15.74 0.34 -7.17
C ARG A 113 -16.16 1.51 -6.29
N GLN A 114 -15.57 1.63 -5.10
CA GLN A 114 -15.93 2.65 -4.12
C GLN A 114 -15.65 4.07 -4.62
N PHE A 115 -14.52 4.27 -5.30
CA PHE A 115 -14.04 5.58 -5.74
C PHE A 115 -14.10 5.78 -7.25
N SER A 116 -14.68 4.83 -8.00
CA SER A 116 -14.75 4.86 -9.46
C SER A 116 -13.38 5.02 -10.14
N ILE A 117 -12.36 4.37 -9.58
CA ILE A 117 -10.98 4.37 -10.09
C ILE A 117 -10.85 3.31 -11.19
N SER A 118 -10.31 3.69 -12.35
CA SER A 118 -9.99 2.74 -13.43
C SER A 118 -8.71 1.95 -13.13
N LYS A 119 -8.54 0.78 -13.76
CA LYS A 119 -7.34 -0.06 -13.57
C LYS A 119 -6.04 0.65 -13.97
N GLU A 120 -6.11 1.62 -14.89
CA GLU A 120 -4.99 2.44 -15.34
C GLU A 120 -4.46 3.36 -14.23
N ASN A 121 -5.32 3.72 -13.26
CA ASN A 121 -4.96 4.52 -12.08
C ASN A 121 -4.49 3.65 -10.89
N ILE A 122 -4.20 2.37 -11.13
CA ILE A 122 -3.53 1.48 -10.17
C ILE A 122 -2.06 1.45 -10.56
N LEU A 123 -1.20 2.12 -9.81
CA LEU A 123 0.20 2.37 -10.16
C LEU A 123 1.12 1.71 -9.15
N GLY A 124 2.25 1.16 -9.59
CA GLY A 124 3.37 0.90 -8.70
C GLY A 124 4.03 2.23 -8.35
N HIS A 125 4.64 2.35 -7.16
CA HIS A 125 5.32 3.58 -6.77
C HIS A 125 6.33 4.06 -7.85
N ARG A 126 7.05 3.15 -8.52
CA ARG A 126 7.97 3.48 -9.61
C ARG A 126 7.33 4.13 -10.85
N GLU A 127 6.02 3.98 -11.05
CA GLU A 127 5.32 4.53 -12.20
C GLU A 127 4.86 5.98 -11.97
N LEU A 128 5.09 6.53 -10.77
CA LEU A 128 4.88 7.94 -10.48
C LEU A 128 5.99 8.79 -11.11
N GLU A 129 5.62 9.98 -11.57
CA GLU A 129 6.55 10.91 -12.23
C GLU A 129 7.72 11.28 -11.31
N GLY A 130 8.94 11.22 -11.84
CA GLY A 130 10.16 11.55 -11.10
C GLY A 130 10.61 10.51 -10.08
N VAL A 131 9.95 9.35 -9.98
CA VAL A 131 10.37 8.26 -9.08
C VAL A 131 11.37 7.34 -9.79
N THR A 132 12.53 7.11 -9.15
CA THR A 132 13.61 6.22 -9.65
C THR A 132 13.73 4.91 -8.86
N LYS A 133 12.81 4.67 -7.91
CA LYS A 133 12.81 3.48 -7.05
C LYS A 133 12.28 2.26 -7.80
N THR A 134 12.67 1.07 -7.37
CA THR A 134 12.14 -0.20 -7.91
C THR A 134 10.77 -0.57 -7.36
N CYS A 135 10.30 0.08 -6.28
CA CYS A 135 9.03 -0.25 -5.61
C CYS A 135 7.82 -0.33 -6.57
N PRO A 136 6.99 -1.39 -6.54
CA PRO A 136 6.92 -2.48 -5.55
C PRO A 136 7.89 -3.66 -5.78
N GLY A 137 8.98 -3.49 -6.51
CA GLY A 137 10.05 -4.49 -6.68
C GLY A 137 10.12 -5.08 -8.08
N ASN A 138 11.31 -5.29 -8.62
CA ASN A 138 11.57 -5.67 -10.02
C ASN A 138 10.84 -6.91 -10.52
N ARG A 139 10.47 -7.84 -9.63
CA ARG A 139 9.72 -9.05 -9.99
C ARG A 139 8.20 -8.86 -9.91
N PHE A 140 7.73 -7.78 -9.29
CA PHE A 140 6.31 -7.46 -9.25
C PHE A 140 5.83 -6.93 -10.61
N CYS A 141 4.91 -7.65 -11.26
CA CYS A 141 4.37 -7.29 -12.56
C CYS A 141 3.08 -6.45 -12.45
N MET A 142 3.21 -5.12 -12.62
CA MET A 142 2.05 -4.21 -12.67
C MET A 142 1.11 -4.48 -13.85
N VAL A 143 1.62 -4.99 -14.96
CA VAL A 143 0.80 -5.34 -16.14
C VAL A 143 -0.16 -6.48 -15.83
N GLU A 144 0.34 -7.56 -15.22
CA GLU A 144 -0.50 -8.69 -14.82
C GLU A 144 -1.51 -8.28 -13.74
N LEU A 145 -1.12 -7.41 -12.80
CA LEU A 145 -2.05 -6.84 -11.83
C LEU A 145 -3.22 -6.13 -12.53
N ARG A 146 -2.95 -5.18 -13.43
CA ARG A 146 -4.01 -4.44 -14.14
C ARG A 146 -4.87 -5.36 -15.02
N LYS A 147 -4.27 -6.38 -15.64
CA LYS A 147 -4.99 -7.37 -16.44
C LYS A 147 -6.01 -8.15 -15.58
N ALA A 148 -5.63 -8.57 -14.37
CA ALA A 148 -6.52 -9.27 -13.44
C ALA A 148 -7.65 -8.38 -12.86
N LEU A 149 -7.44 -7.07 -12.89
CA LEU A 149 -8.43 -6.06 -12.46
C LEU A 149 -9.41 -5.65 -13.56
N SER A 150 -9.22 -6.15 -14.78
CA SER A 150 -10.12 -5.91 -15.92
C SER A 150 -11.44 -6.65 -15.80
#